data_AF-A0A3D5S9H0-F1
#
_entry.id   AF-A0A3D5S9H0-F1
#
_cell.length_a   1.000
_cell.length_b   1.000
_cell.length_c   1.000
_cell.angle_alpha   90.00
_cell.angle_beta   90.00
_cell.angle_gamma   90.00
#
_symmetry.space_group_name_H-M   'P 1'
#
loop_
_entity.id
_entity.type
_entity.pdbx_description
1 polymer ?
#
loop_
_entity_poly.entity_id
_entity_poly.type
_entity_poly.pdbx_seq_one_letter_code
_entity_poly.pdbx_strand_id
1 'polypeptide(L)' 'MTTTSTSAKNTQRVTLFIKPEILKHSRAQAIVEDITLTKLVTNALIAYLPVVTVIKKAEL' A
#
# COMPACT_ATOMS: atom_id res chain seq x y z
N MET A 1 32.69 17.72 -9.50
CA MET A 1 31.56 16.87 -9.93
C MET A 1 31.60 15.60 -9.11
N THR A 2 30.83 15.55 -8.02
CA THR A 2 30.71 14.36 -7.17
C THR A 2 29.33 13.76 -7.41
N THR A 3 29.31 12.54 -7.93
CA THR A 3 28.11 11.75 -8.16
C THR A 3 27.60 11.21 -6.82
N THR A 4 26.49 11.74 -6.31
CA THR A 4 25.74 11.11 -5.21
C THR A 4 24.80 10.05 -5.78
N SER A 5 25.22 8.79 -5.68
CA SER A 5 24.39 7.61 -5.93
C SER A 5 23.36 7.42 -4.81
N THR A 6 22.31 8.25 -4.78
CA THR A 6 21.17 8.00 -3.87
C THR A 6 20.32 6.88 -4.45
N SER A 7 20.57 5.65 -4.01
CA SER A 7 19.63 4.53 -4.19
C SER A 7 18.41 4.76 -3.30
N ALA A 8 17.54 5.70 -3.71
CA ALA A 8 16.33 6.03 -2.99
C ALA A 8 15.33 4.88 -3.16
N LYS A 9 15.05 4.14 -2.08
CA LYS A 9 13.83 3.32 -2.02
C LYS A 9 12.64 4.26 -2.20
N ASN A 10 12.01 4.23 -3.37
CA ASN A 10 10.89 5.10 -3.76
C ASN A 10 9.59 4.68 -3.03
N THR A 11 9.60 4.69 -1.71
CA THR A 11 8.50 4.24 -0.85
C THR A 11 8.10 5.36 0.10
N GLN A 12 6.82 5.77 0.07
CA GLN A 12 6.25 6.73 1.01
C GLN A 12 5.69 6.00 2.23
N ARG A 13 6.05 6.45 3.44
CA ARG A 13 5.39 5.97 4.69
C ARG A 13 4.06 6.70 4.83
N VAL A 14 3.00 5.94 5.09
CA VAL A 14 1.63 6.44 5.30
C VAL A 14 1.06 5.82 6.57
N THR A 15 0.30 6.60 7.34
CA THR A 15 -0.42 6.11 8.52
C THR A 15 -1.86 5.81 8.14
N LEU A 16 -2.31 4.58 8.40
CA LEU A 16 -3.68 4.14 8.15
C LEU A 16 -4.36 3.78 9.48
N PHE A 17 -5.54 4.34 9.72
CA PHE A 17 -6.38 4.00 10.87
C PHE A 17 -7.46 3.01 10.45
N ILE A 18 -7.50 1.85 11.11
CA ILE A 18 -8.49 0.80 10.88
C ILE A 18 -9.02 0.27 12.21
N LYS A 19 -10.16 -0.42 12.18
CA LYS A 19 -10.71 -1.09 13.35
C LYS A 19 -9.71 -2.13 13.89
N PRO A 20 -9.51 -2.21 15.23
CA PRO A 20 -8.57 -3.17 15.83
C PRO A 20 -8.86 -4.62 15.48
N GLU A 21 -10.14 -4.98 15.34
CA GLU A 21 -10.57 -6.33 14.95
C GLU A 21 -10.03 -6.70 13.57
N ILE A 22 -10.16 -5.79 12.60
CA ILE A 22 -9.64 -5.98 11.24
C ILE A 22 -8.13 -6.15 11.27
N LEU A 23 -7.42 -5.33 12.04
CA LEU A 23 -5.96 -5.43 12.16
C LEU A 23 -5.51 -6.81 12.70
N LYS A 24 -6.25 -7.39 13.67
CA LYS A 24 -5.96 -8.73 14.19
C LYS A 24 -6.13 -9.79 13.10
N HIS A 25 -7.23 -9.75 12.36
CA HIS A 25 -7.48 -10.68 11.26
C HIS A 25 -6.45 -10.53 10.14
N SER A 26 -6.12 -9.31 9.72
CA SER A 26 -5.10 -9.07 8.69
C SER A 26 -3.71 -9.56 9.09
N ARG A 27 -3.34 -9.46 10.39
CA ARG A 27 -2.07 -10.01 10.89
C ARG A 27 -2.05 -11.54 10.84
N ALA A 28 -3.13 -12.19 11.25
CA ALA A 28 -3.25 -13.64 11.18
C ALA A 28 -3.14 -14.12 9.71
N GLN A 29 -3.85 -13.44 8.80
CA GLN A 29 -3.80 -13.74 7.37
C GLN A 29 -2.38 -13.58 6.80
N ALA A 30 -1.67 -12.51 7.17
CA ALA A 30 -0.31 -12.28 6.71
C ALA A 30 0.65 -13.42 7.13
N ILE A 31 0.46 -13.99 8.32
CA ILE A 31 1.24 -15.14 8.80
C ILE A 31 0.91 -16.40 8.01
N VAL A 32 -0.38 -16.68 7.76
CA VAL A 32 -0.82 -17.85 7.00
C VAL A 32 -0.29 -17.84 5.56
N GLU A 33 -0.23 -16.66 4.95
CA GLU A 33 0.28 -16.46 3.60
C GLU A 33 1.81 -16.28 3.51
N ASP A 34 2.52 -16.33 4.66
CA ASP A 34 3.97 -16.08 4.76
C ASP A 34 4.41 -14.74 4.09
N ILE A 35 3.58 -13.71 4.25
CA ILE A 35 3.85 -12.35 3.74
C ILE A 35 3.84 -11.31 4.86
N THR A 36 4.40 -10.15 4.58
CA THR A 36 4.33 -9.02 5.52
C THR A 36 2.94 -8.38 5.52
N LEU A 37 2.52 -7.85 6.66
CA LEU A 37 1.29 -7.05 6.78
C LEU A 37 1.26 -5.90 5.77
N THR A 38 2.41 -5.25 5.54
CA THR A 38 2.55 -4.19 4.53
C THR A 38 2.18 -4.71 3.14
N LYS A 39 2.72 -5.88 2.75
CA LYS A 39 2.45 -6.47 1.43
C LYS A 39 0.98 -6.87 1.29
N LEU A 40 0.39 -7.43 2.33
CA LEU A 40 -1.04 -7.77 2.36
C LEU A 40 -1.91 -6.52 2.13
N VAL A 41 -1.64 -5.44 2.85
CA VAL A 41 -2.37 -4.17 2.70
C VAL A 41 -2.15 -3.57 1.30
N THR A 42 -0.93 -3.60 0.78
CA THR A 42 -0.64 -3.13 -0.59
C THR A 42 -1.45 -3.91 -1.63
N ASN A 43 -1.50 -5.24 -1.52
CA ASN A 43 -2.27 -6.07 -2.46
C ASN A 43 -3.77 -5.75 -2.37
N ALA A 44 -4.32 -5.57 -1.15
CA ALA A 44 -5.71 -5.19 -0.95
C ALA A 44 -6.03 -3.80 -1.54
N LEU A 45 -5.13 -2.83 -1.37
CA LEU A 45 -5.29 -1.49 -1.96
C LEU A 45 -5.26 -1.57 -3.49
N ILE A 46 -4.34 -2.32 -4.08
CA ILE A 46 -4.26 -2.50 -5.55
C ILE A 46 -5.52 -3.19 -6.07
N ALA A 47 -6.01 -4.23 -5.39
CA ALA A 47 -7.23 -4.93 -5.76
C ALA A 47 -8.48 -4.03 -5.70
N TYR A 48 -8.47 -3.02 -4.82
CA TYR A 48 -9.54 -2.05 -4.72
C TYR A 48 -9.44 -0.92 -5.75
N LEU A 49 -8.28 -0.72 -6.38
CA LEU A 49 -8.14 0.29 -7.42
C LEU A 49 -8.95 -0.14 -8.67
N PRO A 50 -9.66 0.81 -9.31
CA PRO A 50 -10.37 0.51 -10.54
C PRO A 50 -9.39 0.07 -11.63
N VAL A 51 -9.73 -1.00 -12.36
CA VAL A 51 -8.94 -1.53 -13.48
C VAL A 51 -8.71 -0.47 -14.57
N VAL A 52 -9.64 0.48 -14.69
CA VAL A 52 -9.51 1.65 -15.56
C VAL A 52 -9.66 2.90 -14.71
N THR A 53 -8.55 3.60 -14.47
CA THR A 53 -8.57 4.93 -13.85
C THR A 53 -9.03 5.95 -14.88
N VAL A 54 -10.35 6.15 -15.02
CA VAL A 54 -10.89 7.27 -15.79
C VAL A 54 -10.68 8.54 -14.96
N ILE A 55 -9.55 9.21 -15.14
CA ILE A 55 -9.32 10.56 -14.60
C ILE A 55 -10.24 11.50 -15.39
N LYS A 56 -11.49 11.64 -14.95
CA LYS A 56 -12.37 12.69 -15.48
C LYS A 56 -11.84 14.01 -14.93
N LYS A 57 -11.41 14.89 -15.82
CA LYS A 57 -11.10 16.27 -15.46
C LYS A 57 -12.35 16.84 -14.79
N ALA A 58 -12.24 17.30 -13.54
CA ALA A 58 -13.33 18.02 -12.92
C ALA A 58 -13.60 19.25 -13.79
N GLU A 59 -14.82 19.38 -14.31
CA GLU A 59 -15.31 20.66 -14.80
C GLU A 59 -15.47 21.54 -13.55
N LEU A 60 -14.54 22.49 -13.40
CA LEU A 60 -14.64 23.62 -12.48
C LEU A 60 -15.47 24.72 -13.14
#